data_AF-A0A3A6HPV4-F1
#
_entry.id   AF-A0A3A6HPV4-F1
#
_cell.length_a   1.000
_cell.length_b   1.000
_cell.length_c   1.000
_cell.angle_alpha   90.00
_cell.angle_beta   90.00
_cell.angle_gamma   90.00
#
_symmetry.space_group_name_H-M   'P 1'
#
loop_
_entity.id
_entity.type
_entity.pdbx_description
1 polymer ?
#
loop_
_entity_poly.entity_id
_entity_poly.type
_entity_poly.pdbx_seq_one_letter_code
_entity_poly.pdbx_strand_id
1 'polypeptide(L)'
;MSHAQRYTELAALTGNRPLDCSYHAAFYLLSHDPEIYEAARKCVTADGIEFAKVKRLTKGFDETSQQIIDIAHNLFSWTSKCKVTPFDISRLGYPYMELACTACYIAAGQMEVVMEPETGNLTLDDQEYQKTQRLHERMERLYANMEITGAEENGIER
;
A
#
# COMPACT_ATOMS: atom_id res chain seq x y z
N MET A 1 -4.41 -21.59 -5.99
CA MET A 1 -3.36 -20.83 -5.29
C MET A 1 -4.02 -19.88 -4.29
N SER A 2 -3.38 -19.61 -3.15
CA SER A 2 -3.81 -18.57 -2.21
C SER A 2 -3.40 -17.17 -2.67
N HIS A 3 -3.94 -16.13 -2.02
CA HIS A 3 -3.50 -14.74 -2.23
C HIS A 3 -2.00 -14.58 -1.94
N ALA A 4 -1.52 -15.16 -0.84
CA ALA A 4 -0.10 -15.15 -0.46
C ALA A 4 0.82 -15.79 -1.51
N GLN A 5 0.42 -16.94 -2.07
CA GLN A 5 1.21 -17.60 -3.11
C GLN A 5 1.33 -16.73 -4.36
N ARG A 6 0.20 -16.15 -4.81
CA ARG A 6 0.18 -15.24 -5.96
C ARG A 6 1.04 -13.99 -5.72
N TYR A 7 0.95 -13.42 -4.53
CA TYR A 7 1.75 -12.26 -4.12
C TYR A 7 3.25 -12.57 -4.18
N THR A 8 3.67 -13.67 -3.55
CA THR A 8 5.08 -14.08 -3.49
C THR A 8 5.63 -14.39 -4.88
N GLU A 9 4.83 -15.01 -5.75
CA GLU A 9 5.23 -15.23 -7.14
C GLU A 9 5.41 -13.91 -7.91
N LEU A 10 4.51 -12.94 -7.79
CA LEU A 10 4.69 -11.63 -8.42
C LEU A 10 5.94 -10.92 -7.91
N ALA A 11 6.19 -10.95 -6.60
CA ALA A 11 7.39 -10.35 -6.01
C ALA A 11 8.67 -11.00 -6.56
N ALA A 12 8.71 -12.33 -6.65
CA ALA A 12 9.85 -13.07 -7.15
C ALA A 12 10.18 -12.78 -8.64
N LEU A 13 9.18 -12.41 -9.45
CA LEU A 13 9.40 -12.04 -10.86
C LEU A 13 10.24 -10.76 -11.03
N THR A 14 10.36 -9.93 -9.99
CA THR A 14 11.18 -8.70 -10.03
C THR A 14 12.66 -8.93 -9.73
N GLY A 15 13.08 -10.18 -9.52
CA GLY A 15 14.45 -10.55 -9.20
C GLY A 15 14.82 -10.30 -7.73
N ASN A 16 16.12 -10.21 -7.45
CA ASN A 16 16.65 -10.13 -6.08
C ASN A 16 16.78 -8.69 -5.53
N ARG A 17 16.09 -7.72 -6.13
CA ARG A 17 16.13 -6.34 -5.64
C ARG A 17 15.17 -6.16 -4.46
N PRO A 18 15.50 -5.33 -3.46
CA PRO A 18 14.53 -4.94 -2.45
C PRO A 18 13.37 -4.21 -3.13
N LEU A 19 12.15 -4.60 -2.78
CA LEU A 19 10.93 -3.95 -3.25
C LEU A 19 10.59 -2.81 -2.29
N ASP A 20 10.13 -1.70 -2.86
CA ASP A 20 9.60 -0.59 -2.07
C ASP A 20 8.09 -0.78 -1.78
N CYS A 21 7.56 0.13 -0.98
CA CYS A 21 6.14 0.15 -0.61
C CYS A 21 5.19 0.20 -1.84
N SER A 22 5.62 0.79 -2.94
CA SER A 22 4.80 0.95 -4.15
C SER A 22 4.69 -0.39 -4.90
N TYR A 23 5.77 -1.17 -4.97
CA TYR A 23 5.72 -2.56 -5.44
C TYR A 23 4.83 -3.43 -4.55
N HIS A 24 4.99 -3.34 -3.24
CA HIS A 24 4.21 -4.14 -2.29
C HIS A 24 2.71 -3.84 -2.38
N ALA A 25 2.31 -2.57 -2.45
CA ALA A 25 0.92 -2.18 -2.61
C ALA A 25 0.32 -2.67 -3.95
N ALA A 26 1.08 -2.53 -5.04
CA ALA A 26 0.65 -3.00 -6.36
C ALA A 26 0.47 -4.53 -6.39
N PHE A 27 1.45 -5.28 -5.88
CA PHE A 27 1.37 -6.74 -5.85
C PHE A 27 0.29 -7.25 -4.90
N TYR A 28 0.08 -6.59 -3.77
CA TYR A 28 -1.03 -6.94 -2.87
C TYR A 28 -2.38 -6.90 -3.59
N LEU A 29 -2.65 -5.84 -4.37
CA LEU A 29 -3.88 -5.73 -5.16
C LEU A 29 -3.93 -6.70 -6.35
N LEU A 30 -2.87 -6.77 -7.15
CA LEU A 30 -2.82 -7.58 -8.36
C LEU A 30 -2.85 -9.10 -8.09
N SER A 31 -2.52 -9.51 -6.87
CA SER A 31 -2.54 -10.91 -6.45
C SER A 31 -3.83 -11.33 -5.75
N HIS A 32 -4.75 -10.40 -5.46
CA HIS A 32 -5.98 -10.72 -4.72
C HIS A 32 -6.87 -11.68 -5.51
N ASP A 33 -7.17 -11.33 -6.76
CA ASP A 33 -8.02 -12.13 -7.64
C ASP A 33 -7.16 -13.01 -8.59
N PRO A 34 -7.51 -14.31 -8.79
CA PRO A 34 -6.77 -15.19 -9.68
C PRO A 34 -6.70 -14.73 -11.14
N GLU A 35 -7.77 -14.14 -11.69
CA GLU A 35 -7.80 -13.69 -13.08
C GLU A 35 -6.95 -12.43 -13.28
N ILE A 36 -7.00 -11.49 -12.32
CA ILE A 36 -6.13 -10.31 -12.30
C ILE A 36 -4.66 -10.75 -12.22
N TYR A 37 -4.34 -11.70 -11.34
CA TYR A 37 -2.99 -12.23 -11.19
C TYR A 37 -2.46 -12.86 -12.48
N GLU A 38 -3.29 -13.66 -13.17
CA GLU A 38 -2.90 -14.30 -14.42
C GLU A 38 -2.57 -13.30 -15.53
N ALA A 39 -3.23 -12.14 -15.55
CA ALA A 39 -2.88 -11.03 -16.43
C ALA A 39 -1.60 -10.31 -15.96
N ALA A 40 -1.50 -10.02 -14.67
CA ALA A 40 -0.38 -9.32 -14.06
C ALA A 40 0.95 -10.05 -14.24
N ARG A 41 1.01 -11.37 -13.96
CA ARG A 41 2.24 -12.16 -14.04
C ARG A 41 2.90 -12.14 -15.43
N LYS A 42 2.12 -11.93 -16.49
CA LYS A 42 2.60 -11.81 -17.88
C LYS A 42 3.22 -10.43 -18.20
N CYS A 43 3.15 -9.52 -17.24
CA CYS A 43 3.51 -8.10 -17.36
C CYS A 43 4.50 -7.65 -16.29
N VAL A 44 4.86 -8.52 -15.34
CA VAL A 44 5.91 -8.25 -14.34
C VAL A 44 7.23 -8.77 -14.85
N THR A 45 8.27 -7.93 -14.76
CA THR A 45 9.65 -8.24 -15.15
C THR A 45 10.61 -7.69 -14.08
N ALA A 46 11.91 -7.96 -14.26
CA ALA A 46 12.95 -7.38 -13.42
C ALA A 46 12.97 -5.83 -13.46
N ASP A 47 12.46 -5.22 -14.53
CA ASP A 47 12.42 -3.77 -14.68
C ASP A 47 11.23 -3.16 -13.95
N GLY A 48 10.11 -3.87 -13.83
CA GLY A 48 8.91 -3.40 -13.13
C GLY A 48 7.61 -4.04 -13.64
N ILE A 49 6.52 -3.28 -13.58
CA ILE A 49 5.17 -3.72 -13.96
C ILE A 49 4.69 -2.95 -15.20
N GLU A 50 4.45 -3.63 -16.31
CA GLU A 50 3.90 -3.04 -17.53
C GLU A 50 2.37 -2.82 -17.42
N PHE A 51 1.93 -1.85 -16.62
CA PHE A 51 0.49 -1.61 -16.37
C PHE A 51 -0.34 -1.33 -17.63
N ALA A 52 0.23 -0.70 -18.66
CA ALA A 52 -0.46 -0.52 -19.94
C ALA A 52 -0.84 -1.87 -20.58
N LYS A 53 0.02 -2.88 -20.44
CA LYS A 53 -0.22 -4.23 -20.92
C LYS A 53 -1.22 -4.97 -20.02
N VAL A 54 -1.13 -4.79 -18.69
CA VAL A 54 -2.12 -5.34 -17.73
C VAL A 54 -3.52 -4.87 -18.11
N LYS A 55 -3.75 -3.56 -18.22
CA LYS A 55 -5.06 -2.99 -18.59
C LYS A 55 -5.59 -3.47 -19.94
N ARG A 56 -4.68 -3.72 -20.90
CA ARG A 56 -5.07 -4.28 -22.21
C ARG A 56 -5.54 -5.74 -22.07
N LEU A 57 -4.85 -6.55 -21.28
CA LEU A 57 -5.19 -7.95 -21.06
C LEU A 57 -6.48 -8.10 -20.25
N THR A 58 -6.80 -7.13 -19.38
CA THR A 58 -7.99 -7.17 -18.52
C THR A 58 -9.16 -6.35 -19.04
N LYS A 59 -9.12 -5.78 -20.26
CA LYS A 59 -10.16 -4.86 -20.79
C LYS A 59 -11.62 -5.36 -20.69
N GLY A 60 -11.84 -6.68 -20.63
CA GLY A 60 -13.17 -7.30 -20.51
C GLY A 60 -13.63 -7.62 -19.09
N PHE A 61 -12.81 -7.34 -18.07
CA PHE A 61 -13.14 -7.64 -16.68
C PHE A 61 -14.21 -6.67 -16.16
N ASP A 62 -14.89 -7.08 -15.08
CA ASP A 62 -15.90 -6.26 -14.41
C ASP A 62 -15.33 -4.94 -13.87
N GLU A 63 -16.24 -4.02 -13.55
CA GLU A 63 -15.89 -2.67 -13.11
C GLU A 63 -15.03 -2.68 -11.84
N THR A 64 -15.35 -3.53 -10.86
CA THR A 64 -14.59 -3.68 -9.62
C THR A 64 -13.14 -4.06 -9.91
N SER A 65 -12.91 -5.05 -10.77
CA SER A 65 -11.59 -5.51 -11.17
C SER A 65 -10.81 -4.42 -11.91
N GLN A 66 -11.47 -3.66 -12.80
CA GLN A 66 -10.86 -2.50 -13.43
C GLN A 66 -10.42 -1.45 -12.40
N GLN A 67 -11.28 -1.17 -11.42
CA GLN A 67 -10.99 -0.20 -10.36
C GLN A 67 -9.80 -0.64 -9.52
N ILE A 68 -9.72 -1.93 -9.12
CA ILE A 68 -8.56 -2.48 -8.39
C ILE A 68 -7.26 -2.33 -9.20
N ILE A 69 -7.29 -2.61 -10.51
CA ILE A 69 -6.12 -2.45 -11.39
C ILE A 69 -5.73 -0.97 -11.55
N ASP A 70 -6.70 -0.07 -11.65
CA ASP A 70 -6.46 1.36 -11.74
C ASP A 70 -5.86 1.91 -10.44
N ILE A 71 -6.34 1.47 -9.28
CA ILE A 71 -5.77 1.80 -7.95
C ILE A 71 -4.33 1.29 -7.88
N ALA A 72 -4.08 0.02 -8.23
CA ALA A 72 -2.73 -0.56 -8.21
C ALA A 72 -1.74 0.23 -9.08
N HIS A 73 -2.16 0.65 -10.28
CA HIS A 73 -1.33 1.48 -11.16
C HIS A 73 -1.02 2.86 -10.57
N ASN A 74 -1.99 3.45 -9.87
CA ASN A 74 -1.85 4.75 -9.24
C ASN A 74 -0.91 4.70 -8.03
N LEU A 75 -1.11 3.73 -7.14
CA LEU A 75 -0.24 3.52 -5.98
C LEU A 75 1.18 3.16 -6.40
N PHE A 76 1.36 2.42 -7.50
CA PHE A 76 2.68 2.10 -8.03
C PHE A 76 3.42 3.33 -8.57
N SER A 77 2.72 4.18 -9.33
CA SER A 77 3.37 5.24 -10.11
C SER A 77 3.39 6.60 -9.43
N TRP A 78 2.49 6.83 -8.46
CA TRP A 78 2.16 8.09 -7.76
C TRP A 78 1.73 9.28 -8.64
N THR A 79 2.05 9.23 -9.93
CA THR A 79 1.88 10.31 -10.91
C THR A 79 0.91 9.92 -12.03
N SER A 80 0.49 8.66 -12.07
CA SER A 80 -0.44 8.19 -13.09
C SER A 80 -1.85 8.69 -12.80
N LYS A 81 -2.60 9.05 -13.86
CA LYS A 81 -4.00 9.45 -13.71
C LYS A 81 -4.82 8.25 -13.22
N CYS A 82 -5.49 8.40 -12.08
CA CYS A 82 -6.48 7.46 -11.58
C CYS A 82 -7.88 8.07 -11.75
N LYS A 83 -8.78 7.33 -12.41
CA LYS A 83 -10.19 7.73 -12.51
C LYS A 83 -11.00 7.30 -11.28
N VAL A 84 -10.48 6.38 -10.48
CA VAL A 84 -11.15 5.85 -9.30
C VAL A 84 -11.07 6.90 -8.20
N THR A 85 -12.23 7.45 -7.84
CA THR A 85 -12.36 8.47 -6.81
C THR A 85 -12.50 7.83 -5.42
N PRO A 86 -12.30 8.59 -4.32
CA PRO A 86 -12.64 8.10 -2.99
C PRO A 86 -14.10 7.62 -2.85
N PHE A 87 -15.03 8.24 -3.60
CA PHE A 87 -16.42 7.78 -3.62
C PHE A 87 -16.54 6.39 -4.27
N ASP A 88 -15.86 6.16 -5.40
CA ASP A 88 -15.81 4.85 -6.04
C ASP A 88 -15.21 3.78 -5.12
N ILE A 89 -14.12 4.12 -4.40
CA ILE A 89 -13.52 3.22 -3.40
C ILE A 89 -14.53 2.86 -2.31
N SER A 90 -15.30 3.84 -1.80
CA SER A 90 -16.34 3.56 -0.80
C SER A 90 -17.49 2.69 -1.34
N ARG A 91 -17.67 2.65 -2.65
CA ARG A 91 -18.69 1.84 -3.33
C ARG A 91 -18.25 0.41 -3.65
N LEU A 92 -16.96 0.11 -3.59
CA LEU A 92 -16.41 -1.24 -3.80
C LEU A 92 -17.01 -2.30 -2.86
N GLY A 93 -17.43 -1.89 -1.65
CA GLY A 93 -18.01 -2.78 -0.65
C GLY A 93 -16.99 -3.78 -0.07
N TYR A 94 -17.47 -4.69 0.77
CA TYR A 94 -16.63 -5.74 1.34
C TYR A 94 -16.44 -6.90 0.34
N PRO A 95 -15.21 -7.43 0.17
CA PRO A 95 -13.95 -7.06 0.85
C PRO A 95 -13.10 -6.02 0.10
N TYR A 96 -13.52 -5.57 -1.08
CA TYR A 96 -12.69 -4.77 -1.99
C TYR A 96 -12.33 -3.36 -1.47
N MET A 97 -13.21 -2.74 -0.68
CA MET A 97 -12.90 -1.47 -0.02
C MET A 97 -11.77 -1.64 1.01
N GLU A 98 -11.83 -2.70 1.81
CA GLU A 98 -10.78 -3.03 2.79
C GLU A 98 -9.45 -3.32 2.08
N LEU A 99 -9.51 -4.07 0.97
CA LEU A 99 -8.35 -4.36 0.13
C LEU A 99 -7.71 -3.08 -0.42
N ALA A 100 -8.51 -2.16 -0.96
CA ALA A 100 -8.04 -0.89 -1.51
C ALA A 100 -7.43 0.01 -0.42
N CYS A 101 -8.10 0.15 0.72
CA CYS A 101 -7.59 0.94 1.85
C CYS A 101 -6.29 0.36 2.41
N THR A 102 -6.20 -0.97 2.54
CA THR A 102 -4.98 -1.66 2.95
C THR A 102 -3.82 -1.35 2.00
N ALA A 103 -4.05 -1.41 0.69
CA ALA A 103 -3.04 -1.06 -0.30
C ALA A 103 -2.57 0.40 -0.17
N CYS A 104 -3.46 1.34 0.17
CA CYS A 104 -3.07 2.72 0.44
C CYS A 104 -2.14 2.83 1.66
N TYR A 105 -2.42 2.11 2.75
CA TYR A 105 -1.55 2.10 3.93
C TYR A 105 -0.18 1.46 3.65
N ILE A 106 -0.17 0.39 2.84
CA ILE A 106 1.08 -0.23 2.37
C ILE A 106 1.88 0.78 1.53
N ALA A 107 1.25 1.44 0.55
CA ALA A 107 1.91 2.42 -0.31
C ALA A 107 2.48 3.60 0.49
N ALA A 108 1.77 4.03 1.54
CA ALA A 108 2.22 5.08 2.45
C ALA A 108 3.37 4.64 3.40
N GLY A 109 3.79 3.37 3.35
CA GLY A 109 4.81 2.81 4.24
C GLY A 109 4.34 2.66 5.70
N GLN A 110 3.03 2.71 5.94
CA GLN A 110 2.44 2.59 7.28
C GLN A 110 2.21 1.13 7.67
N MET A 111 2.00 0.26 6.68
CA MET A 111 1.82 -1.17 6.87
C MET A 111 2.76 -1.97 5.96
N GLU A 112 3.27 -3.09 6.45
CA GLU A 112 4.07 -4.03 5.68
C GLU A 112 3.31 -5.34 5.46
N VAL A 113 3.42 -5.91 4.26
CA VAL A 113 2.84 -7.22 3.94
C VAL A 113 3.78 -8.31 4.44
N VAL A 114 3.32 -9.09 5.42
CA VAL A 114 4.09 -10.18 6.01
C VAL A 114 3.40 -11.51 5.71
N MET A 115 4.19 -12.57 5.47
CA MET A 115 3.64 -13.92 5.42
C MET A 115 3.62 -14.51 6.83
N GLU A 116 2.44 -14.92 7.29
CA GLU A 116 2.30 -15.62 8.56
C GLU A 116 2.94 -17.01 8.45
N PRO A 117 3.97 -17.34 9.24
CA PRO A 117 4.73 -18.58 9.07
C PRO A 117 3.92 -19.85 9.24
N GLU A 118 2.89 -19.82 10.11
CA GLU A 118 2.11 -21.01 10.45
C GLU A 118 0.99 -21.30 9.46
N THR A 119 0.33 -20.25 8.95
CA THR A 119 -0.84 -20.40 8.06
C THR A 119 -0.48 -20.21 6.59
N GLY A 120 0.64 -19.55 6.29
CA GLY A 120 1.00 -19.11 4.95
C GLY A 120 0.07 -18.04 4.38
N ASN A 121 -0.71 -17.36 5.22
CA ASN A 121 -1.57 -16.26 4.82
C ASN A 121 -0.79 -14.93 4.78
N LEU A 122 -1.33 -13.96 4.02
CA LEU A 122 -0.85 -12.58 4.11
C LEU A 122 -1.46 -11.92 5.35
N THR A 123 -0.61 -11.35 6.17
CA THR A 123 -0.95 -10.49 7.29
C THR A 123 -0.31 -9.11 7.10
N LEU A 124 -0.72 -8.16 7.92
CA LEU A 124 -0.22 -6.79 7.90
C LEU A 124 0.50 -6.49 9.22
N ASP A 125 1.70 -5.94 9.14
CA ASP A 125 2.44 -5.41 10.28
C ASP A 125 2.38 -3.87 10.27
N ASP A 126 1.98 -3.27 11.39
CA ASP A 126 1.84 -1.82 11.57
C ASP A 126 3.00 -1.21 12.38
N GLN A 127 4.10 -1.93 12.60
CA GLN A 127 5.26 -1.47 13.37
C GLN A 127 5.80 -0.10 12.93
N GLU A 128 5.87 0.18 11.62
CA GLU A 128 6.34 1.48 11.11
C GLU A 128 5.38 2.62 11.46
N TYR A 129 4.07 2.37 11.39
CA TYR A 129 3.08 3.31 11.86
C TYR A 129 3.21 3.57 13.37
N GLN A 130 3.39 2.53 14.17
CA GLN A 130 3.60 2.68 15.62
C GLN A 130 4.88 3.46 15.95
N LYS A 131 5.98 3.25 15.20
CA LYS A 131 7.21 4.05 15.35
C LYS A 131 6.95 5.53 15.04
N THR A 132 6.19 5.81 13.99
CA THR A 132 5.79 7.17 13.59
C THR A 132 4.96 7.84 14.68
N GLN A 133 3.99 7.13 15.27
CA GLN A 133 3.19 7.65 16.39
C GLN A 133 4.06 8.00 17.60
N ARG A 134 4.97 7.11 18.02
CA ARG A 134 5.88 7.37 19.14
C ARG A 134 6.79 8.56 18.89
N LEU A 135 7.26 8.74 17.65
CA LEU A 135 8.07 9.90 17.27
C LEU A 135 7.25 11.18 17.39
N HIS A 136 6.02 11.18 16.88
CA HIS A 136 5.11 12.33 16.96
C HIS A 136 4.82 12.70 18.43
N GLU A 137 4.45 11.75 19.28
CA GLU A 137 4.24 11.97 20.71
C GLU A 137 5.48 12.56 21.40
N ARG A 138 6.68 12.09 21.03
CA ARG A 138 7.93 12.62 21.57
C ARG A 138 8.17 14.06 21.15
N MET A 139 7.85 14.42 19.91
CA MET A 139 7.97 15.80 19.42
C MET A 139 6.99 16.72 20.14
N GLU A 140 5.72 16.33 20.30
CA GLU A 140 4.71 17.12 21.02
C GLU A 140 5.14 17.42 22.47
N ARG A 141 5.73 16.43 23.16
CA ARG A 141 6.29 16.65 24.51
C ARG A 141 7.46 17.62 24.51
N LEU A 142 8.31 17.59 23.49
CA LEU A 142 9.42 18.56 23.37
C LEU A 142 8.89 19.97 23.14
N TYR A 143 7.89 20.14 22.27
CA TYR A 143 7.25 21.44 22.02
C TYR A 143 6.60 22.00 23.29
N ALA A 144 5.80 21.18 23.99
CA ALA A 144 5.19 21.59 25.24
C ALA A 144 6.22 22.01 26.30
N ASN A 145 7.33 21.26 26.42
CA ASN A 145 8.40 21.61 27.35
C ASN A 145 9.11 22.92 26.98
N MET A 146 9.32 23.20 25.68
CA MET A 146 9.90 24.45 25.20
C MET A 146 8.97 25.65 25.43
N GLU A 147 7.65 25.47 25.24
CA GLU A 147 6.67 26.52 25.55
C GLU A 147 6.64 26.86 27.05
N ILE A 148 6.74 25.84 27.92
CA ILE A 148 6.83 26.03 29.38
C ILE A 148 8.12 26.78 29.76
N THR A 149 9.27 26.37 29.23
CA THR A 149 10.55 27.04 29.54
C THR A 149 10.58 28.49 29.04
N GLY A 150 10.04 28.76 27.85
CA GLY A 150 9.90 30.12 27.33
C GLY A 150 8.93 31.00 28.15
N ALA A 151 7.89 30.42 28.76
CA ALA A 151 7.00 31.14 29.66
C ALA A 151 7.63 31.44 31.03
N GLU A 152 8.44 30.52 31.57
CA GLU A 152 9.19 30.71 32.81
C GLU A 152 10.27 31.79 32.67
N GLU A 153 11.04 31.79 31.57
CA GLU A 153 12.06 32.82 31.31
C GLU A 153 11.46 34.23 31.19
N ASN A 154 10.31 34.37 30.53
CA ASN A 154 9.59 35.66 30.43
C ASN A 154 8.88 36.10 31.72
N GLY A 155 8.70 35.18 32.68
CA GLY A 155 8.10 35.47 33.99
C GLY A 155 9.09 35.96 35.05
N ILE A 156 10.40 35.73 34.84
CA ILE A 156 11.47 36.11 35.77
C ILE A 156 11.99 37.54 35.49
N GLU A 157 11.72 38.11 34.31
CA GLU A 157 12.10 39.49 33.95
C GLU A 157 11.12 40.60 34.42
N ARG A 158 10.24 40.34 35.41
CA ARG A 158 9.30 41.34 35.95
C ARG A 158 9.51 41.66 37.43
#